data_AF-A0A4W5P3L2-F1
#
_entry.id   AF-A0A4W5P3L2-F1
#
_cell.length_a   1.000
_cell.length_b   1.000
_cell.length_c   1.000
_cell.angle_alpha   90.00
_cell.angle_beta   90.00
_cell.angle_gamma   90.00
#
_symmetry.space_group_name_H-M   'P 1'
#
loop_
_entity.id
_entity.type
_entity.pdbx_description
1 polymer ?
#
loop_
_entity_poly.entity_id
_entity_poly.type
_entity_poly.pdbx_seq_one_letter_code
_entity_poly.pdbx_strand_id
1 'polypeptide(L)'
;MRPWAGSWRWITLVLLAWGTLLFYIGGHLVRDSDHPERSSRELSKILAKLERLKQQNEDLRRMAESLREWRAGQGQGSCLLLQGKLKIPERERERERERRGGPGPTQEELRRRVENGVRELWYFVRSEVKNLGHVEAGERPRQANTLLQDLGHQQRSIMTDLYYLSQADGVGDWRVKEARDLSNLVQSRITYLQNPQDCSKARKLVCNINKGCGYGCQLHHVVYCFMIAYGTQRTLILESHNWRYATGGWETVFHPVSNSCTDRTGVSTGHWSGEAHDKDIQVVELPIVDSLHPRPPYLPLSIPEDLAQRLHRLHGDPSVWWVSQFVKYLVRPQAWLEKEIADTTAKLGFKHPIIGVHVRRTDKVGTEAAFHPIEEYMVHVEEQFQHMARRIHVDKKRVYLATDDPSLLQEAKTKYPDYEFISDNSISWSAGLHNRYTENSLRGVILDIHFLSQTDFLVCTFSSQVCRVAYEIMQTLHPDASSFFHSLDDIYYFGGQNAHNQIAIYPHHPRSPEDIPLEPGDVIGVAGNHWDGYSKGVNRKMGRTGLYPSYKVKEKIETVKYPTYPEADKLLSNSQQK
;
A
#
# COMPACT_ATOMS: atom_id res chain seq x y z
N MET A 1 -29.45 9.68 -99.05
CA MET A 1 -28.38 8.78 -98.57
C MET A 1 -27.15 9.64 -98.29
N ARG A 2 -26.86 9.91 -97.01
CA ARG A 2 -25.69 10.68 -96.53
C ARG A 2 -25.03 9.87 -95.42
N PRO A 3 -23.68 9.87 -95.32
CA PRO A 3 -22.94 8.90 -94.52
C PRO A 3 -22.83 9.36 -93.07
N TRP A 4 -23.07 8.46 -92.12
CA TRP A 4 -22.89 8.74 -90.69
C TRP A 4 -21.50 8.26 -90.25
N ALA A 5 -20.48 9.08 -90.54
CA ALA A 5 -19.08 8.87 -90.15
C ALA A 5 -18.81 9.31 -88.69
N GLY A 6 -19.66 8.92 -87.74
CA GLY A 6 -19.57 9.35 -86.33
C GLY A 6 -19.18 8.26 -85.32
N SER A 7 -19.33 6.98 -85.67
CA SER A 7 -19.20 5.88 -84.69
C SER A 7 -17.78 5.33 -84.53
N TRP A 8 -16.95 5.40 -85.58
CA TRP A 8 -15.64 4.74 -85.57
C TRP A 8 -14.59 5.43 -84.68
N ARG A 9 -14.72 6.74 -84.46
CA ARG A 9 -13.83 7.52 -83.58
C ARG A 9 -13.99 7.19 -82.10
N TRP A 10 -15.19 6.83 -81.68
CA TRP A 10 -15.47 6.43 -80.30
C TRP A 10 -15.00 5.01 -80.01
N ILE A 11 -15.14 4.12 -81.00
CA ILE A 11 -14.68 2.73 -80.88
C ILE A 11 -13.14 2.69 -80.79
N THR A 12 -12.42 3.49 -81.58
CA THR A 12 -10.95 3.54 -81.50
C THR A 12 -10.46 4.15 -80.19
N LEU A 13 -11.15 5.16 -79.63
CA LEU A 13 -10.81 5.72 -78.33
C LEU A 13 -11.02 4.73 -77.18
N VAL A 14 -12.10 3.96 -77.21
CA VAL A 14 -12.37 2.91 -76.19
C VAL A 14 -11.35 1.79 -76.29
N LEU A 15 -10.98 1.36 -77.50
CA LEU A 15 -9.96 0.32 -77.70
C LEU A 15 -8.56 0.79 -77.28
N LEU A 16 -8.21 2.06 -77.51
CA LEU A 16 -6.94 2.64 -77.03
C LEU A 16 -6.90 2.73 -75.50
N ALA A 17 -8.01 3.14 -74.86
CA ALA A 17 -8.11 3.18 -73.40
C ALA A 17 -8.07 1.77 -72.77
N TRP A 18 -8.65 0.77 -73.43
CA TRP A 18 -8.55 -0.63 -73.01
C TRP A 18 -7.14 -1.21 -73.21
N GLY A 19 -6.47 -0.84 -74.31
CA GLY A 19 -5.10 -1.24 -74.59
C GLY A 19 -4.10 -0.67 -73.58
N THR A 20 -4.23 0.59 -73.17
CA THR A 20 -3.37 1.19 -72.15
C THR A 20 -3.62 0.63 -70.75
N LEU A 21 -4.87 0.29 -70.42
CA LEU A 21 -5.21 -0.41 -69.17
C LEU A 21 -4.59 -1.82 -69.12
N LEU A 22 -4.69 -2.58 -70.21
CA LEU A 22 -4.08 -3.92 -70.30
C LEU A 22 -2.55 -3.86 -70.27
N PHE A 23 -1.94 -2.84 -70.87
CA PHE A 23 -0.49 -2.65 -70.83
C PHE A 23 -0.01 -2.19 -69.45
N TYR A 24 -0.79 -1.38 -68.73
CA TYR A 24 -0.50 -0.97 -67.35
C TYR A 24 -0.60 -2.16 -66.37
N ILE A 25 -1.64 -2.99 -66.50
CA ILE A 25 -1.82 -4.20 -65.66
C ILE A 25 -0.78 -5.27 -66.02
N GLY A 26 -0.51 -5.49 -67.31
CA GLY A 26 0.51 -6.43 -67.78
C GLY A 26 1.94 -5.99 -67.42
N GLY A 27 2.24 -4.70 -67.53
CA GLY A 27 3.54 -4.12 -67.15
C GLY A 27 3.82 -4.19 -65.65
N HIS A 28 2.78 -4.14 -64.80
CA HIS A 28 2.94 -4.32 -63.35
C HIS A 28 3.12 -5.79 -62.95
N LEU A 29 2.57 -6.73 -63.73
CA LEU A 29 2.72 -8.17 -63.51
C LEU A 29 4.07 -8.72 -64.00
N VAL A 30 4.63 -8.19 -65.08
CA VAL A 30 5.95 -8.59 -65.63
C VAL A 30 7.11 -7.98 -64.82
N ARG A 31 6.89 -6.85 -64.15
CA ARG A 31 7.93 -6.21 -63.33
C ARG A 31 8.10 -6.83 -61.93
N ASP A 32 7.15 -7.67 -61.49
CA ASP A 32 7.24 -8.43 -60.24
C ASP A 32 7.85 -9.84 -60.42
N SER A 33 8.10 -10.28 -61.66
CA SER A 33 8.62 -11.63 -61.94
C SER A 33 10.16 -11.77 -61.90
N ASP A 34 10.91 -10.71 -61.61
CA ASP A 34 12.40 -10.68 -61.72
C ASP A 34 13.16 -10.83 -60.38
N HIS A 35 12.57 -11.50 -59.37
CA HIS A 35 13.30 -11.87 -58.14
C HIS A 35 13.07 -13.32 -57.68
N PRO A 36 13.70 -14.32 -58.35
CA PRO A 36 13.60 -15.72 -57.93
C PRO A 36 14.32 -16.04 -56.59
N GLU A 37 15.16 -15.14 -56.06
CA GLU A 37 15.95 -15.39 -54.83
C GLU A 37 15.23 -15.05 -53.50
N ARG A 38 14.13 -14.28 -53.53
CA ARG A 38 13.36 -13.94 -52.30
C ARG A 38 12.37 -15.05 -51.90
N SER A 39 11.81 -15.75 -52.87
CA SER A 39 10.84 -16.83 -52.68
C SER A 39 11.46 -18.02 -51.93
N SER A 40 12.66 -18.47 -52.30
CA SER A 40 13.31 -19.61 -51.65
C SER A 40 13.68 -19.32 -50.18
N ARG A 41 14.06 -18.08 -49.87
CA ARG A 41 14.42 -17.62 -48.52
C ARG A 41 13.21 -17.45 -47.60
N GLU A 42 12.08 -17.01 -48.15
CA GLU A 42 10.78 -17.00 -47.46
C GLU A 42 10.27 -18.43 -47.25
N LEU A 43 10.37 -19.30 -48.26
CA LEU A 43 9.93 -20.71 -48.17
C LEU A 43 10.73 -21.49 -47.13
N SER A 44 12.05 -21.29 -47.08
CA SER A 44 12.93 -21.90 -46.06
C SER A 44 12.65 -21.37 -44.65
N LYS A 45 12.30 -20.09 -44.50
CA LYS A 45 11.81 -19.55 -43.21
C LYS A 45 10.45 -20.13 -42.82
N ILE A 46 9.55 -20.34 -43.77
CA ILE A 46 8.23 -20.95 -43.54
C ILE A 46 8.41 -22.41 -43.18
N LEU A 47 9.25 -23.16 -43.89
CA LEU A 47 9.60 -24.55 -43.57
C LEU A 47 10.24 -24.67 -42.19
N ALA A 48 11.19 -23.79 -41.84
CA ALA A 48 11.78 -23.76 -40.50
C ALA A 48 10.75 -23.43 -39.40
N LYS A 49 9.77 -22.56 -39.69
CA LYS A 49 8.64 -22.31 -38.78
C LYS A 49 7.70 -23.52 -38.66
N LEU A 50 7.43 -24.21 -39.76
CA LEU A 50 6.59 -25.40 -39.81
C LEU A 50 7.23 -26.56 -39.05
N GLU A 51 8.54 -26.73 -39.21
CA GLU A 51 9.34 -27.74 -38.50
C GLU A 51 9.40 -27.43 -37.00
N ARG A 52 9.57 -26.15 -36.63
CA ARG A 52 9.48 -25.70 -35.24
C ARG A 52 8.08 -25.90 -34.65
N LEU A 53 7.02 -25.64 -35.42
CA LEU A 53 5.64 -25.90 -34.98
C LEU A 53 5.36 -27.40 -34.84
N LYS A 54 5.91 -28.22 -35.74
CA LYS A 54 5.81 -29.69 -35.64
C LYS A 54 6.54 -30.20 -34.39
N GLN A 55 7.73 -29.67 -34.12
CA GLN A 55 8.48 -29.97 -32.89
C GLN A 55 7.69 -29.58 -31.64
N GLN A 56 7.09 -28.38 -31.62
CA GLN A 56 6.24 -27.93 -30.51
C GLN A 56 5.00 -28.80 -30.34
N ASN A 57 4.42 -29.30 -31.43
CA ASN A 57 3.27 -30.18 -31.38
C ASN A 57 3.64 -31.59 -30.88
N GLU A 58 4.82 -32.10 -31.25
CA GLU A 58 5.36 -33.36 -30.73
C GLU A 58 5.72 -33.23 -29.24
N ASP A 59 6.29 -32.10 -28.82
CA ASP A 59 6.56 -31.82 -27.40
C ASP A 59 5.26 -31.68 -26.58
N LEU A 60 4.22 -31.03 -27.14
CA LEU A 60 2.90 -30.96 -26.52
C LEU A 60 2.24 -32.35 -26.42
N ARG A 61 2.41 -33.20 -27.42
CA ARG A 61 1.93 -34.60 -27.38
C ARG A 61 2.67 -35.42 -26.33
N ARG A 62 4.00 -35.28 -26.23
CA ARG A 62 4.80 -35.91 -25.16
C ARG A 62 4.40 -35.40 -23.78
N MET A 63 4.13 -34.09 -23.62
CA MET A 63 3.61 -33.54 -22.38
C MET A 63 2.21 -34.10 -22.07
N ALA A 64 1.33 -34.21 -23.06
CA ALA A 64 -0.01 -34.78 -22.87
C ALA A 64 0.01 -36.29 -22.55
N GLU A 65 0.95 -37.04 -23.13
CA GLU A 65 1.18 -38.46 -22.82
C GLU A 65 1.76 -38.63 -21.41
N SER A 66 2.73 -37.79 -21.01
CA SER A 66 3.26 -37.77 -19.64
C SER A 66 2.18 -37.39 -18.60
N LEU A 67 1.25 -36.51 -18.97
CA LEU A 67 0.09 -36.15 -18.14
C LEU A 67 -0.95 -37.29 -18.06
N ARG A 68 -1.07 -38.11 -19.11
CA ARG A 68 -1.92 -39.31 -19.11
C ARG A 68 -1.34 -40.42 -18.24
N GLU A 69 -0.03 -40.66 -18.33
CA GLU A 69 0.68 -41.58 -17.43
C GLU A 69 0.61 -41.13 -15.97
N TRP A 70 0.67 -39.81 -15.72
CA TRP A 70 0.49 -39.23 -14.39
C TRP A 70 -0.94 -39.39 -13.83
N ARG A 71 -1.97 -39.30 -14.68
CA ARG A 71 -3.38 -39.53 -14.28
C ARG A 71 -3.66 -40.99 -13.90
N ALA A 72 -2.87 -41.94 -14.40
CA ALA A 72 -3.00 -43.36 -14.07
C ALA A 72 -2.35 -43.75 -12.73
N GLY A 73 -1.52 -42.89 -12.12
CA GLY A 73 -0.88 -43.11 -10.83
C GLY A 73 -1.36 -42.13 -9.75
N GLN A 74 -2.45 -42.45 -9.06
CA GLN A 74 -2.91 -41.66 -7.91
C GLN A 74 -2.00 -41.87 -6.69
N GLY A 75 -1.42 -40.77 -6.18
CA GLY A 75 -0.73 -40.71 -4.88
C GLY A 75 -0.40 -39.28 -4.46
N GLN A 76 -1.00 -38.81 -3.37
CA GLN A 76 -0.85 -37.48 -2.75
C GLN A 76 0.58 -37.24 -2.21
N GLY A 77 1.55 -36.97 -3.10
CA GLY A 77 2.91 -36.60 -2.70
C GLY A 77 3.67 -35.69 -3.67
N SER A 78 3.16 -35.45 -4.88
CA SER A 78 3.95 -34.79 -5.94
C SER A 78 3.76 -33.28 -6.08
N CYS A 79 2.86 -32.65 -5.31
CA CYS A 79 2.62 -31.19 -5.43
C CYS A 79 3.82 -30.36 -4.93
N LEU A 80 4.57 -30.86 -3.94
CA LEU A 80 5.76 -30.20 -3.40
C LEU A 80 6.95 -30.20 -4.38
N LEU A 81 7.04 -31.19 -5.27
CA LEU A 81 8.16 -31.33 -6.21
C LEU A 81 7.99 -30.45 -7.46
N LEU A 82 6.75 -30.08 -7.79
CA LEU A 82 6.45 -29.21 -8.94
C LEU A 82 6.82 -27.74 -8.67
N GLN A 83 6.74 -27.28 -7.41
CA GLN A 83 7.20 -25.94 -7.01
C GLN A 83 8.72 -25.76 -7.22
N GLY A 84 9.48 -26.85 -7.21
CA GLY A 84 10.93 -26.84 -7.46
C GLY A 84 11.34 -26.85 -8.93
N LYS A 85 10.48 -27.32 -9.86
CA LYS A 85 10.86 -27.52 -11.28
C LYS A 85 10.22 -26.54 -12.28
N LEU A 86 9.21 -25.77 -11.86
CA LEU A 86 8.61 -24.69 -12.66
C LEU A 86 9.29 -23.33 -12.51
N LYS A 87 10.32 -23.23 -11.65
CA LYS A 87 11.25 -22.11 -11.69
C LYS A 87 12.18 -22.28 -12.88
N ILE A 88 11.94 -21.52 -13.96
CA ILE A 88 13.07 -20.99 -14.73
C ILE A 88 14.02 -20.41 -13.68
N PRO A 89 15.33 -20.77 -13.64
CA PRO A 89 16.20 -20.31 -12.59
C PRO A 89 16.12 -18.78 -12.53
N GLU A 90 15.73 -18.19 -11.40
CA GLU A 90 15.70 -16.73 -11.22
C GLU A 90 17.04 -16.11 -11.68
N ARG A 91 18.14 -16.87 -11.52
CA ARG A 91 19.47 -16.57 -12.05
C ARG A 91 19.55 -16.42 -13.57
N GLU A 92 18.78 -17.13 -14.38
CA GLU A 92 18.78 -16.96 -15.84
C GLU A 92 18.03 -15.69 -16.25
N ARG A 93 16.93 -15.34 -15.56
CA ARG A 93 16.22 -14.06 -15.79
C ARG A 93 17.01 -12.86 -15.31
N GLU A 94 17.68 -12.96 -14.16
CA GLU A 94 18.62 -11.94 -13.66
C GLU A 94 19.81 -11.77 -14.63
N ARG A 95 20.40 -12.87 -15.12
CA ARG A 95 21.46 -12.84 -16.14
C ARG A 95 20.98 -12.30 -17.49
N GLU A 96 19.73 -12.53 -17.88
CA GLU A 96 19.14 -11.92 -19.09
C GLU A 96 18.86 -10.42 -18.92
N ARG A 97 18.46 -9.98 -17.72
CA ARG A 97 18.34 -8.55 -17.36
C ARG A 97 19.69 -7.84 -17.35
N GLU A 98 20.72 -8.46 -16.77
CA GLU A 98 22.09 -7.93 -16.85
C GLU A 98 22.63 -7.91 -18.29
N ARG A 99 22.18 -8.82 -19.16
CA ARG A 99 22.53 -8.85 -20.58
C ARG A 99 21.75 -7.85 -21.44
N ARG A 100 20.55 -7.44 -21.03
CA ARG A 100 19.73 -6.42 -21.70
C ARG A 100 19.75 -5.14 -20.85
N GLY A 101 20.75 -4.29 -21.07
CA GLY A 101 20.95 -3.04 -20.32
C GLY A 101 19.90 -1.94 -20.56
N GLY A 102 18.61 -2.25 -20.44
CA GLY A 102 17.50 -1.32 -20.65
C GLY A 102 16.20 -1.75 -19.95
N PRO A 103 15.18 -0.88 -19.94
CA PRO A 103 13.89 -1.16 -19.31
C PRO A 103 13.19 -2.34 -20.00
N GLY A 104 12.39 -3.09 -19.23
CA GLY A 104 11.68 -4.24 -19.75
C GLY A 104 10.58 -3.85 -20.75
N PRO A 105 10.22 -4.73 -21.70
CA PRO A 105 9.23 -4.42 -22.73
C PRO A 105 7.84 -4.16 -22.15
N THR A 106 7.45 -4.91 -21.11
CA THR A 106 6.15 -4.77 -20.43
C THR A 106 6.05 -3.43 -19.72
N GLN A 107 7.12 -3.03 -19.01
CA GLN A 107 7.21 -1.75 -18.34
C GLN A 107 7.02 -0.58 -19.31
N GLU A 108 7.71 -0.61 -20.45
CA GLU A 108 7.61 0.47 -21.44
C GLU A 108 6.24 0.52 -22.15
N GLU A 109 5.60 -0.62 -22.37
CA GLU A 109 4.23 -0.68 -22.90
C GLU A 109 3.24 -0.04 -21.91
N LEU A 110 3.28 -0.46 -20.64
CA LEU A 110 2.39 0.06 -19.60
C LEU A 110 2.63 1.56 -19.35
N ARG A 111 3.89 2.01 -19.35
CA ARG A 111 4.24 3.43 -19.24
C ARG A 111 3.56 4.27 -20.33
N ARG A 112 3.63 3.84 -21.59
CA ARG A 112 2.97 4.52 -22.71
C ARG A 112 1.45 4.44 -22.62
N ARG A 113 0.89 3.33 -22.13
CA ARG A 113 -0.55 3.16 -21.95
C ARG A 113 -1.10 4.13 -20.88
N VAL A 114 -0.40 4.27 -19.75
CA VAL A 114 -0.72 5.27 -18.71
C VAL A 114 -0.65 6.68 -19.30
N GLU A 115 0.43 7.00 -20.02
CA GLU A 115 0.60 8.31 -20.66
C GLU A 115 -0.55 8.62 -21.64
N ASN A 116 -0.93 7.66 -22.47
CA ASN A 116 -2.06 7.81 -23.39
C ASN A 116 -3.40 7.92 -22.65
N GLY A 117 -3.61 7.11 -21.61
CA GLY A 117 -4.82 7.15 -20.79
C GLY A 117 -5.04 8.52 -20.14
N VAL A 118 -3.98 9.15 -19.61
CA VAL A 118 -4.05 10.51 -19.06
C VAL A 118 -4.37 11.55 -20.15
N ARG A 119 -3.81 11.41 -21.36
CA ARG A 119 -4.11 12.30 -22.50
C ARG A 119 -5.58 12.19 -22.93
N GLU A 120 -6.08 10.97 -23.09
CA GLU A 120 -7.48 10.72 -23.46
C GLU A 120 -8.45 11.19 -22.37
N LEU A 121 -8.12 10.97 -21.09
CA LEU A 121 -8.87 11.52 -19.97
C LEU A 121 -8.98 13.05 -20.07
N TRP A 122 -7.87 13.73 -20.38
CA TRP A 122 -7.88 15.18 -20.55
C TRP A 122 -8.70 15.64 -21.78
N TYR A 123 -8.60 14.93 -22.90
CA TYR A 123 -9.42 15.22 -24.08
C TYR A 123 -10.91 15.07 -23.77
N PHE A 124 -11.28 14.01 -23.07
CA PHE A 124 -12.64 13.73 -22.64
C PHE A 124 -13.16 14.80 -21.68
N VAL A 125 -12.45 15.09 -20.58
CA VAL A 125 -12.82 16.14 -19.61
C VAL A 125 -13.05 17.47 -20.31
N ARG A 126 -12.12 17.88 -21.18
CA ARG A 126 -12.22 19.16 -21.90
C ARG A 126 -13.42 19.21 -22.84
N SER A 127 -13.77 18.09 -23.47
CA SER A 127 -14.95 17.99 -24.34
C SER A 127 -16.24 18.08 -23.52
N GLU A 128 -16.38 17.23 -22.50
CA GLU A 128 -17.62 17.10 -21.74
C GLU A 128 -17.91 18.32 -20.87
N VAL A 129 -16.89 18.95 -20.28
CA VAL A 129 -17.09 20.20 -19.52
C VAL A 129 -17.59 21.34 -20.43
N LYS A 130 -17.15 21.39 -21.70
CA LYS A 130 -17.70 22.35 -22.66
C LYS A 130 -19.15 22.00 -23.03
N ASN A 131 -19.42 20.72 -23.28
CA ASN A 131 -20.76 20.24 -23.59
C ASN A 131 -21.76 20.56 -22.46
N LEU A 132 -21.36 20.38 -21.20
CA LEU A 132 -22.18 20.73 -20.03
C LEU A 132 -22.61 22.21 -19.99
N GLY A 133 -21.81 23.12 -20.56
CA GLY A 133 -22.17 24.53 -20.69
C GLY A 133 -23.33 24.80 -21.65
N HIS A 134 -23.64 23.85 -22.55
CA HIS A 134 -24.69 23.93 -23.56
C HIS A 134 -25.97 23.16 -23.17
N VAL A 135 -25.98 22.50 -22.02
CA VAL A 135 -27.07 21.63 -21.57
C VAL A 135 -28.10 22.43 -20.77
N GLU A 136 -29.37 22.12 -21.00
CA GLU A 136 -30.47 22.74 -20.28
C GLU A 136 -30.36 22.53 -18.77
N ALA A 137 -30.82 23.50 -17.98
CA ALA A 137 -30.67 23.47 -16.53
C ALA A 137 -31.26 22.21 -15.87
N GLY A 138 -32.36 21.68 -16.42
CA GLY A 138 -33.01 20.47 -15.91
C GLY A 138 -32.23 19.18 -16.18
N GLU A 139 -31.46 19.12 -17.27
CA GLU A 139 -30.72 17.91 -17.67
C GLU A 139 -29.26 17.89 -17.17
N ARG A 140 -28.72 19.07 -16.83
CA ARG A 140 -27.35 19.24 -16.34
C ARG A 140 -26.96 18.28 -15.20
N PRO A 141 -27.77 18.07 -14.14
CA PRO A 141 -27.40 17.14 -13.07
C PRO A 141 -27.24 15.69 -13.55
N ARG A 142 -28.13 15.24 -14.44
CA ARG A 142 -28.07 13.89 -15.01
C ARG A 142 -26.81 13.70 -15.86
N GLN A 143 -26.47 14.68 -16.69
CA GLN A 143 -25.28 14.62 -17.52
C GLN A 143 -24.00 14.75 -16.70
N ALA A 144 -23.98 15.58 -15.65
CA ALA A 144 -22.87 15.66 -14.72
C ALA A 144 -22.62 14.32 -14.00
N ASN A 145 -23.68 13.64 -13.56
CA ASN A 145 -23.57 12.31 -12.94
C ASN A 145 -23.03 11.26 -13.92
N THR A 146 -23.47 11.30 -15.18
CA THR A 146 -22.97 10.41 -16.24
C THR A 146 -21.48 10.66 -16.50
N LEU A 147 -21.09 11.94 -16.60
CA LEU A 147 -19.69 12.33 -16.73
C LEU A 147 -18.84 11.80 -15.58
N LEU A 148 -19.29 11.92 -14.33
CA LEU A 148 -18.56 11.40 -13.16
C LEU A 148 -18.39 9.88 -13.20
N GLN A 149 -19.40 9.14 -13.65
CA GLN A 149 -19.30 7.69 -13.81
C GLN A 149 -18.24 7.32 -14.85
N ASP A 150 -18.26 7.95 -16.02
CA ASP A 150 -17.30 7.73 -17.10
C ASP A 150 -15.86 8.09 -16.68
N LEU A 151 -15.70 9.23 -16.00
CA LEU A 151 -14.42 9.65 -15.42
C LEU A 151 -13.92 8.64 -14.39
N GLY A 152 -14.80 8.11 -13.54
CA GLY A 152 -14.44 7.06 -12.60
C GLY A 152 -13.93 5.80 -13.31
N HIS A 153 -14.57 5.36 -14.39
CA HIS A 153 -14.11 4.21 -15.17
C HIS A 153 -12.74 4.44 -15.83
N GLN A 154 -12.52 5.63 -16.40
CA GLN A 154 -11.23 6.00 -17.00
C GLN A 154 -10.12 6.15 -15.94
N GLN A 155 -10.42 6.77 -14.80
CA GLN A 155 -9.47 6.88 -13.70
C GLN A 155 -9.05 5.50 -13.19
N ARG A 156 -10.01 4.58 -12.97
CA ARG A 156 -9.72 3.22 -12.50
C ARG A 156 -8.92 2.41 -13.51
N SER A 157 -9.07 2.65 -14.82
CA SER A 157 -8.26 1.98 -15.84
C SER A 157 -6.79 2.42 -15.78
N ILE A 158 -6.54 3.73 -15.64
CA ILE A 158 -5.19 4.29 -15.47
C ILE A 158 -4.55 3.75 -14.18
N MET A 159 -5.28 3.72 -13.07
CA MET A 159 -4.78 3.18 -11.80
C MET A 159 -4.48 1.67 -11.89
N THR A 160 -5.28 0.92 -12.65
CA THR A 160 -5.02 -0.50 -12.90
C THR A 160 -3.72 -0.69 -13.69
N ASP A 161 -3.48 0.11 -14.72
CA ASP A 161 -2.25 0.04 -15.51
C ASP A 161 -1.03 0.47 -14.68
N LEU A 162 -1.17 1.46 -13.79
CA LEU A 162 -0.13 1.84 -12.82
C LEU A 162 0.20 0.69 -11.85
N TYR A 163 -0.82 -0.04 -11.38
CA TYR A 163 -0.59 -1.24 -10.57
C TYR A 163 0.20 -2.30 -11.36
N TYR A 164 -0.18 -2.61 -12.59
CA TYR A 164 0.58 -3.57 -13.39
C TYR A 164 1.99 -3.07 -13.71
N LEU A 165 2.17 -1.77 -13.93
CA LEU A 165 3.48 -1.15 -14.12
C LEU A 165 4.37 -1.34 -12.89
N SER A 166 3.78 -1.26 -11.69
CA SER A 166 4.49 -1.55 -10.46
C SER A 166 5.00 -3.00 -10.44
N GLN A 167 4.22 -3.97 -10.94
CA GLN A 167 4.60 -5.38 -10.88
C GLN A 167 5.47 -5.85 -12.05
N ALA A 168 5.54 -5.07 -13.13
CA ALA A 168 6.13 -5.46 -14.40
C ALA A 168 7.58 -5.94 -14.30
N ASP A 169 7.93 -6.87 -15.19
CA ASP A 169 9.29 -7.33 -15.47
C ASP A 169 10.08 -7.81 -14.24
N GLY A 170 9.43 -8.27 -13.17
CA GLY A 170 10.08 -8.78 -11.94
C GLY A 170 10.37 -7.70 -10.89
N VAL A 171 9.83 -6.48 -11.07
CA VAL A 171 9.89 -5.43 -10.04
C VAL A 171 9.01 -5.79 -8.83
N GLY A 172 7.87 -6.48 -9.05
CA GLY A 172 7.03 -6.99 -7.97
C GLY A 172 7.77 -7.94 -7.03
N ASP A 173 8.42 -8.96 -7.57
CA ASP A 173 9.21 -9.93 -6.82
C ASP A 173 10.36 -9.26 -6.04
N TRP A 174 11.03 -8.29 -6.67
CA TRP A 174 12.08 -7.49 -6.02
C TRP A 174 11.54 -6.74 -4.80
N ARG A 175 10.37 -6.08 -4.89
CA ARG A 175 9.79 -5.37 -3.74
C ARG A 175 9.46 -6.31 -2.59
N VAL A 176 8.88 -7.47 -2.87
CA VAL A 176 8.56 -8.48 -1.85
C VAL A 176 9.82 -8.93 -1.11
N LYS A 177 10.90 -9.19 -1.86
CA LYS A 177 12.19 -9.57 -1.29
C LYS A 177 12.79 -8.45 -0.45
N GLU A 178 12.91 -7.24 -1.00
CA GLU A 178 13.51 -6.09 -0.31
C GLU A 178 12.74 -5.71 0.96
N ALA A 179 11.40 -5.74 0.93
CA ALA A 179 10.56 -5.50 2.10
C ALA A 179 10.81 -6.53 3.21
N ARG A 180 10.91 -7.81 2.85
CA ARG A 180 11.23 -8.88 3.79
C ARG A 180 12.63 -8.70 4.37
N ASP A 181 13.62 -8.41 3.53
CA ASP A 181 15.01 -8.23 3.95
C ASP A 181 15.16 -7.04 4.91
N LEU A 182 14.50 -5.90 4.62
CA LEU A 182 14.49 -4.73 5.50
C LEU A 182 13.77 -4.99 6.81
N SER A 183 12.61 -5.66 6.80
CA SER A 183 11.90 -5.99 8.03
C SER A 183 12.73 -6.95 8.89
N ASN A 184 13.32 -8.00 8.30
CA ASN A 184 14.18 -8.94 9.02
C ASN A 184 15.41 -8.26 9.63
N LEU A 185 16.04 -7.33 8.89
CA LEU A 185 17.15 -6.53 9.38
C LEU A 185 16.75 -5.75 10.64
N VAL A 186 15.66 -4.98 10.58
CA VAL A 186 15.21 -4.16 11.72
C VAL A 186 14.75 -5.03 12.88
N GLN A 187 13.99 -6.10 12.63
CA GLN A 187 13.55 -7.02 13.69
C GLN A 187 14.74 -7.69 14.40
N SER A 188 15.81 -8.02 13.66
CA SER A 188 17.04 -8.54 14.26
C SER A 188 17.75 -7.52 15.14
N ARG A 189 17.89 -6.27 14.68
CA ARG A 189 18.46 -5.18 15.47
C ARG A 189 17.67 -4.91 16.75
N ILE A 190 16.34 -4.88 16.66
CA ILE A 190 15.44 -4.74 17.82
C ILE A 190 15.63 -5.93 18.79
N THR A 191 15.64 -7.16 18.26
CA THR A 191 15.83 -8.36 19.09
C THR A 191 17.18 -8.34 19.79
N TYR A 192 18.25 -7.93 19.12
CA TYR A 192 19.58 -7.78 19.70
C TYR A 192 19.58 -6.76 20.84
N LEU A 193 19.03 -5.56 20.61
CA LEU A 193 18.90 -4.52 21.64
C LEU A 193 18.11 -4.97 22.87
N GLN A 194 17.01 -5.69 22.63
CA GLN A 194 16.13 -6.11 23.71
C GLN A 194 16.68 -7.27 24.54
N ASN A 195 17.62 -8.05 24.01
CA ASN A 195 18.12 -9.26 24.68
C ASN A 195 19.63 -9.17 24.99
N PRO A 196 20.06 -8.28 25.91
CA PRO A 196 21.44 -8.22 26.34
C PRO A 196 21.86 -9.51 27.06
N GLN A 197 23.15 -9.85 26.99
CA GLN A 197 23.71 -11.04 27.66
C GLN A 197 23.68 -10.93 29.19
N ASP A 198 23.89 -9.73 29.73
CA ASP A 198 23.89 -9.44 31.16
C ASP A 198 22.93 -8.28 31.45
N CYS A 199 21.71 -8.59 31.89
CA CYS A 199 20.69 -7.59 32.20
C CYS A 199 21.10 -6.66 33.35
N SER A 200 21.95 -7.10 34.27
CA SER A 200 22.39 -6.29 35.42
C SER A 200 23.28 -5.12 35.01
N LYS A 201 23.94 -5.22 33.84
CA LYS A 201 24.84 -4.19 33.29
C LYS A 201 24.26 -3.47 32.07
N ALA A 202 23.14 -3.95 31.54
CA ALA A 202 22.49 -3.32 30.40
C ALA A 202 22.05 -1.90 30.75
N ARG A 203 22.14 -0.99 29.76
CA ARG A 203 21.51 0.33 29.83
C ARG A 203 20.03 0.15 29.52
N LYS A 204 19.17 0.76 30.33
CA LYS A 204 17.72 0.54 30.31
C LYS A 204 16.97 1.84 30.12
N LEU A 205 15.84 1.76 29.44
CA LEU A 205 14.85 2.82 29.36
C LEU A 205 13.53 2.26 29.85
N VAL A 206 12.99 2.85 30.92
CA VAL A 206 11.73 2.43 31.55
C VAL A 206 10.58 3.21 30.94
N CYS A 207 9.56 2.50 30.50
CA CYS A 207 8.32 3.05 29.96
C CYS A 207 7.13 2.48 30.72
N ASN A 208 6.22 3.35 31.16
CA ASN A 208 5.02 2.93 31.88
C ASN A 208 3.81 2.97 30.96
N ILE A 209 3.10 1.85 30.78
CA ILE A 209 1.99 1.76 29.83
C ILE A 209 0.77 2.61 30.23
N ASN A 210 0.65 3.01 31.50
CA ASN A 210 -0.57 3.58 32.09
C ASN A 210 -0.81 5.06 31.74
N LYS A 211 -0.53 5.46 30.49
CA LYS A 211 -0.98 6.76 29.96
C LYS A 211 -2.51 6.85 30.05
N GLY A 212 -3.03 8.00 30.44
CA GLY A 212 -4.46 8.28 30.64
C GLY A 212 -5.28 8.36 29.35
N CYS A 213 -5.28 7.31 28.53
CA CYS A 213 -6.03 7.23 27.27
C CYS A 213 -6.44 5.78 26.96
N GLY A 214 -7.03 5.53 25.78
CA GLY A 214 -7.44 4.20 25.32
C GLY A 214 -6.28 3.37 24.72
N TYR A 215 -6.57 2.10 24.37
CA TYR A 215 -5.59 1.10 23.93
C TYR A 215 -4.65 1.59 22.82
N GLY A 216 -5.18 2.08 21.70
CA GLY A 216 -4.34 2.53 20.57
C GLY A 216 -3.37 3.65 20.97
N CYS A 217 -3.82 4.60 21.81
CA CYS A 217 -2.96 5.66 22.34
C CYS A 217 -1.89 5.13 23.31
N GLN A 218 -2.22 4.13 24.14
CA GLN A 218 -1.25 3.47 25.02
C GLN A 218 -0.22 2.67 24.23
N LEU A 219 -0.64 1.95 23.17
CA LEU A 219 0.28 1.25 22.27
C LEU A 219 1.24 2.24 21.58
N HIS A 220 0.72 3.35 21.05
CA HIS A 220 1.56 4.42 20.49
C HIS A 220 2.52 5.03 21.53
N HIS A 221 2.12 5.14 22.80
CA HIS A 221 3.04 5.54 23.86
C HIS A 221 4.21 4.55 24.01
N VAL A 222 3.94 3.25 24.02
CA VAL A 222 4.99 2.23 24.10
C VAL A 222 5.88 2.25 22.85
N VAL A 223 5.31 2.44 21.65
CA VAL A 223 6.08 2.59 20.40
C VAL A 223 7.03 3.79 20.47
N TYR A 224 6.53 4.94 20.95
CA TYR A 224 7.35 6.14 21.17
C TYR A 224 8.53 5.86 22.12
N CYS A 225 8.28 5.19 23.25
CA CYS A 225 9.33 4.80 24.18
C CYS A 225 10.36 3.90 23.50
N PHE A 226 9.89 2.96 22.69
CA PHE A 226 10.74 1.99 22.03
C PHE A 226 11.64 2.61 20.95
N MET A 227 11.12 3.58 20.19
CA MET A 227 11.92 4.33 19.22
C MET A 227 13.05 5.10 19.89
N ILE A 228 12.80 5.74 21.04
CA ILE A 228 13.84 6.43 21.81
C ILE A 228 14.82 5.43 22.44
N ALA A 229 14.33 4.31 22.98
CA ALA A 229 15.17 3.24 23.51
C ALA A 229 16.13 2.71 22.43
N TYR A 230 15.61 2.50 21.21
CA TYR A 230 16.39 2.11 20.04
C TYR A 230 17.40 3.18 19.61
N GLY A 231 17.03 4.46 19.62
CA GLY A 231 17.95 5.55 19.31
C GLY A 231 19.09 5.71 20.32
N THR A 232 18.78 5.51 21.61
CA THR A 232 19.71 5.71 22.73
C THR A 232 20.48 4.45 23.15
N GLN A 233 20.32 3.33 22.42
CA GLN A 233 20.94 2.04 22.71
C GLN A 233 20.63 1.53 24.13
N ARG A 234 19.37 1.68 24.54
CA ARG A 234 18.84 1.23 25.84
C ARG A 234 17.83 0.12 25.63
N THR A 235 17.92 -0.96 26.39
CA THR A 235 16.89 -2.00 26.42
C THR A 235 15.61 -1.40 27.01
N LEU A 236 14.50 -1.52 26.28
CA LEU A 236 13.18 -1.09 26.75
C LEU A 236 12.69 -2.04 27.85
N ILE A 237 12.40 -1.46 29.01
CA ILE A 237 11.72 -2.11 30.12
C ILE A 237 10.29 -1.55 30.19
N LEU A 238 9.30 -2.43 30.01
CA LEU A 238 7.89 -2.05 30.00
C LEU A 238 7.27 -2.35 31.37
N GLU A 239 6.89 -1.30 32.09
CA GLU A 239 6.10 -1.43 33.30
C GLU A 239 4.61 -1.46 32.95
N SER A 240 4.00 -2.63 33.16
CA SER A 240 2.62 -2.90 32.77
C SER A 240 1.70 -3.27 33.93
N HIS A 241 2.21 -3.31 35.17
CA HIS A 241 1.38 -3.59 36.34
C HIS A 241 0.24 -2.57 36.50
N ASN A 242 -0.90 -3.06 37.00
CA ASN A 242 -2.13 -2.27 37.16
C ASN A 242 -2.64 -1.64 35.85
N TRP A 243 -2.35 -2.29 34.72
CA TRP A 243 -2.86 -1.83 33.44
C TRP A 243 -4.38 -1.89 33.40
N ARG A 244 -5.00 -0.75 33.08
CA ARG A 244 -6.47 -0.57 33.10
C ARG A 244 -7.25 -1.57 32.24
N TYR A 245 -6.62 -2.13 31.22
CA TYR A 245 -7.24 -3.14 30.35
C TYR A 245 -7.05 -4.56 30.87
N ALA A 246 -5.90 -4.87 31.48
CA ALA A 246 -5.59 -6.16 32.05
C ALA A 246 -4.65 -5.95 33.26
N THR A 247 -5.14 -6.16 34.48
CA THR A 247 -4.37 -5.84 35.70
C THR A 247 -3.12 -6.70 35.85
N GLY A 248 -3.12 -7.90 35.23
CA GLY A 248 -1.96 -8.79 35.10
C GLY A 248 -0.84 -8.25 34.22
N GLY A 249 -1.09 -7.19 33.44
CA GLY A 249 -0.08 -6.51 32.63
C GLY A 249 -0.08 -6.89 31.15
N TRP A 250 1.01 -6.52 30.48
CA TRP A 250 1.20 -6.68 29.04
C TRP A 250 1.23 -8.14 28.62
N GLU A 251 1.89 -8.95 29.44
CA GLU A 251 2.13 -10.38 29.25
C GLU A 251 0.85 -11.21 29.29
N THR A 252 -0.27 -10.63 29.75
CA THR A 252 -1.59 -11.25 29.64
C THR A 252 -1.91 -11.57 28.17
N VAL A 253 -1.60 -10.68 27.23
CA VAL A 253 -1.99 -10.80 25.80
C VAL A 253 -0.81 -10.94 24.84
N PHE A 254 0.33 -10.31 25.13
CA PHE A 254 1.49 -10.28 24.23
C PHE A 254 2.72 -10.89 24.88
N HIS A 255 3.70 -11.28 24.08
CA HIS A 255 4.99 -11.70 24.60
C HIS A 255 5.70 -10.55 25.34
N PRO A 256 6.56 -10.86 26.34
CA PRO A 256 7.38 -9.85 26.97
C PRO A 256 8.28 -9.18 25.93
N VAL A 257 8.57 -7.89 26.14
CA VAL A 257 9.38 -7.09 25.21
C VAL A 257 10.84 -7.60 25.15
N SER A 258 11.28 -8.33 26.17
CA SER A 258 12.59 -8.96 26.24
C SER A 258 12.48 -10.37 26.85
N ASN A 259 13.29 -11.31 26.36
CA ASN A 259 13.40 -12.65 26.93
C ASN A 259 14.52 -12.75 27.98
N SER A 260 15.54 -11.88 27.93
CA SER A 260 16.69 -11.94 28.84
C SER A 260 16.76 -10.79 29.85
N CYS A 261 15.98 -9.72 29.67
CA CYS A 261 16.07 -8.51 30.49
C CYS A 261 14.74 -7.77 30.61
N THR A 262 13.96 -8.14 31.63
CA THR A 262 12.68 -7.50 31.99
C THR A 262 12.75 -6.70 33.28
N ASP A 263 13.85 -6.83 34.02
CA ASP A 263 14.05 -6.21 35.32
C ASP A 263 14.61 -4.77 35.20
N ARG A 264 14.09 -3.85 36.01
CA ARG A 264 14.47 -2.43 36.02
C ARG A 264 15.67 -2.08 36.90
N THR A 265 16.29 -3.02 37.60
CA THR A 265 17.39 -2.72 38.53
C THR A 265 18.62 -2.19 37.78
N GLY A 266 19.36 -1.31 38.44
CA GLY A 266 20.61 -0.76 37.93
C GLY A 266 21.30 0.05 39.02
N VAL A 267 22.58 0.33 38.81
CA VAL A 267 23.43 1.08 39.75
C VAL A 267 22.98 2.54 39.87
N SER A 268 22.48 3.12 38.79
CA SER A 268 21.97 4.49 38.75
C SER A 268 20.63 4.57 38.01
N THR A 269 19.69 5.32 38.59
CA THR A 269 18.35 5.56 38.03
C THR A 269 18.06 7.05 38.04
N GLY A 270 17.46 7.56 36.97
CA GLY A 270 17.05 8.96 36.88
C GLY A 270 15.92 9.16 35.88
N HIS A 271 15.22 10.30 35.97
CA HIS A 271 14.27 10.72 34.95
C HIS A 271 15.00 11.25 33.72
N TRP A 272 14.37 11.15 32.56
CA TRP A 272 14.88 11.73 31.32
C TRP A 272 15.27 13.21 31.49
N SER A 273 16.53 13.52 31.21
CA SER A 273 17.08 14.89 31.21
C SER A 273 17.82 15.24 29.91
N GLY A 274 17.77 14.32 28.94
CA GLY A 274 18.36 14.45 27.62
C GLY A 274 19.55 13.52 27.44
N GLU A 275 19.70 12.97 26.24
CA GLU A 275 20.69 11.92 25.92
C GLU A 275 22.12 12.24 26.38
N ALA A 276 22.56 13.50 26.25
CA ALA A 276 23.89 13.93 26.66
C ALA A 276 24.07 13.91 28.19
N HIS A 277 23.06 14.32 28.96
CA HIS A 277 23.09 14.34 30.42
C HIS A 277 22.91 12.94 31.00
N ASP A 278 22.11 12.11 30.34
CA ASP A 278 21.77 10.76 30.80
C ASP A 278 22.82 9.71 30.42
N LYS A 279 23.98 10.11 29.87
CA LYS A 279 24.99 9.18 29.30
C LYS A 279 25.53 8.16 30.31
N ASP A 280 25.69 8.56 31.57
CA ASP A 280 26.23 7.72 32.65
C ASP A 280 25.14 7.14 33.57
N ILE A 281 23.87 7.46 33.30
CA ILE A 281 22.72 6.90 34.01
C ILE A 281 22.37 5.55 33.39
N GLN A 282 22.36 4.49 34.19
CA GLN A 282 22.09 3.13 33.69
C GLN A 282 20.61 2.97 33.34
N VAL A 283 19.70 3.43 34.19
CA VAL A 283 18.25 3.27 34.03
C VAL A 283 17.59 4.64 33.91
N VAL A 284 16.98 4.92 32.76
CA VAL A 284 16.31 6.22 32.50
C VAL A 284 14.82 6.02 32.42
N GLU A 285 14.05 6.75 33.24
CA GLU A 285 12.59 6.76 33.20
C GLU A 285 12.10 7.81 32.21
N LEU A 286 11.38 7.35 31.19
CA LEU A 286 10.89 8.22 30.12
C LEU A 286 9.44 8.66 30.38
N PRO A 287 9.14 9.97 30.38
CA PRO A 287 7.77 10.45 30.54
C PRO A 287 6.95 10.26 29.26
N ILE A 288 5.65 10.56 29.35
CA ILE A 288 4.79 10.69 28.17
C ILE A 288 5.33 11.78 27.24
N VAL A 289 5.09 11.62 25.93
CA VAL A 289 5.60 12.55 24.90
C VAL A 289 5.15 14.01 25.12
N ASP A 290 3.99 14.21 25.76
CA ASP A 290 3.40 15.51 26.08
C ASP A 290 4.24 16.32 27.09
N SER A 291 5.00 15.65 27.95
CA SER A 291 5.89 16.27 28.95
C SER A 291 7.37 15.99 28.72
N LEU A 292 7.73 15.48 27.53
CA LEU A 292 9.10 15.14 27.17
C LEU A 292 9.92 16.40 26.84
N HIS A 293 10.85 16.73 27.74
CA HIS A 293 11.81 17.80 27.52
C HIS A 293 13.21 17.44 28.07
N PRO A 294 14.30 17.66 27.31
CA PRO A 294 14.32 18.04 25.89
C PRO A 294 13.83 16.90 24.98
N ARG A 295 13.31 17.23 23.79
CA ARG A 295 12.85 16.22 22.82
C ARG A 295 14.06 15.63 22.07
N PRO A 296 14.29 14.31 22.08
CA PRO A 296 15.36 13.68 21.30
C PRO A 296 15.01 13.66 19.80
N PRO A 297 15.98 13.44 18.91
CA PRO A 297 15.73 13.38 17.47
C PRO A 297 14.96 12.11 17.06
N TYR A 298 14.94 11.07 17.89
CA TYR A 298 14.37 9.75 17.61
C TYR A 298 12.84 9.70 17.70
N LEU A 299 12.16 10.58 16.96
CA LEU A 299 10.71 10.72 16.97
C LEU A 299 10.15 10.66 15.53
N PRO A 300 8.93 10.15 15.33
CA PRO A 300 8.23 10.28 14.06
C PRO A 300 8.11 11.76 13.66
N LEU A 301 8.05 12.12 12.38
CA LEU A 301 8.03 11.25 11.20
C LEU A 301 9.43 10.94 10.63
N SER A 302 10.47 11.04 11.46
CA SER A 302 11.84 10.78 10.99
C SER A 302 12.14 9.29 10.84
N ILE A 303 13.00 8.96 9.86
CA ILE A 303 13.47 7.60 9.60
C ILE A 303 14.98 7.46 9.80
N PRO A 304 15.52 6.25 10.00
CA PRO A 304 16.96 6.01 10.06
C PRO A 304 17.67 6.39 8.76
N GLU A 305 18.72 7.21 8.87
CA GLU A 305 19.53 7.68 7.74
C GLU A 305 20.12 6.52 6.91
N ASP A 306 20.55 5.42 7.57
CA ASP A 306 21.11 4.24 6.92
C ASP A 306 20.08 3.45 6.09
N LEU A 307 18.80 3.56 6.42
CA LEU A 307 17.71 2.88 5.72
C LEU A 307 16.99 3.78 4.71
N ALA A 308 17.17 5.10 4.79
CA ALA A 308 16.39 6.08 4.03
C ALA A 308 16.39 5.84 2.51
N GLN A 309 17.56 5.57 1.92
CA GLN A 309 17.66 5.31 0.48
C GLN A 309 16.94 4.01 0.07
N ARG A 310 17.01 2.96 0.90
CA ARG A 310 16.36 1.68 0.61
C ARG A 310 14.84 1.82 0.74
N LEU A 311 14.36 2.49 1.78
CA LEU A 311 12.95 2.75 2.01
C LEU A 311 12.35 3.66 0.93
N HIS A 312 13.05 4.69 0.49
CA HIS A 312 12.56 5.57 -0.58
C HIS A 312 12.36 4.84 -1.93
N ARG A 313 13.11 3.75 -2.17
CA ARG A 313 12.91 2.90 -3.36
C ARG A 313 11.77 1.90 -3.21
N LEU A 314 11.35 1.62 -1.97
CA LEU A 314 10.43 0.52 -1.67
C LEU A 314 9.03 1.00 -1.29
N HIS A 315 8.92 1.99 -0.40
CA HIS A 315 7.69 2.29 0.35
C HIS A 315 7.24 3.73 0.14
N GLY A 316 5.95 3.96 -0.14
CA GLY A 316 5.40 5.28 -0.42
C GLY A 316 5.34 6.20 0.81
N ASP A 317 5.29 5.64 2.02
CA ASP A 317 5.45 6.37 3.29
C ASP A 317 6.47 5.68 4.21
N PRO A 318 7.76 6.05 4.12
CA PRO A 318 8.80 5.45 4.95
C PRO A 318 8.61 5.66 6.47
N SER A 319 7.92 6.72 6.88
CA SER A 319 7.74 7.00 8.31
C SER A 319 6.80 5.98 8.96
N VAL A 320 5.67 5.70 8.31
CA VAL A 320 4.73 4.67 8.80
C VAL A 320 5.42 3.30 8.82
N TRP A 321 6.22 2.99 7.78
CA TRP A 321 6.98 1.74 7.75
C TRP A 321 7.95 1.61 8.93
N TRP A 322 8.61 2.71 9.33
CA TRP A 322 9.52 2.70 10.48
C TRP A 322 8.77 2.48 11.79
N VAL A 323 7.66 3.20 12.00
CA VAL A 323 6.76 3.02 13.16
C VAL A 323 6.25 1.58 13.24
N SER A 324 5.86 0.99 12.10
CA SER A 324 5.28 -0.34 12.06
C SER A 324 6.25 -1.46 12.48
N GLN A 325 7.57 -1.27 12.35
CA GLN A 325 8.54 -2.26 12.83
C GLN A 325 8.51 -2.43 14.35
N PHE A 326 8.27 -1.33 15.09
CA PHE A 326 8.12 -1.39 16.55
C PHE A 326 6.76 -1.97 16.95
N VAL A 327 5.69 -1.58 16.24
CA VAL A 327 4.36 -2.17 16.44
C VAL A 327 4.43 -3.69 16.24
N LYS A 328 5.03 -4.15 15.14
CA LYS A 328 5.23 -5.58 14.83
C LYS A 328 5.92 -6.35 15.95
N TYR A 329 6.97 -5.79 16.53
CA TYR A 329 7.69 -6.44 17.61
C TYR A 329 6.88 -6.46 18.92
N LEU A 330 6.15 -5.38 19.22
CA LEU A 330 5.35 -5.30 20.43
C LEU A 330 4.19 -6.28 20.39
N VAL A 331 3.40 -6.28 19.32
CA VAL A 331 2.13 -7.03 19.22
C VAL A 331 2.31 -8.52 18.91
N ARG A 332 3.45 -9.12 19.28
CA ARG A 332 3.68 -10.58 19.18
C ARG A 332 2.73 -11.27 20.16
N PRO A 333 1.68 -11.97 19.68
CA PRO A 333 0.64 -12.52 20.54
C PRO A 333 1.18 -13.68 21.40
N GLN A 334 0.59 -13.89 22.58
CA GLN A 334 0.76 -15.14 23.31
C GLN A 334 0.07 -16.29 22.58
N ALA A 335 0.49 -17.54 22.82
CA ALA A 335 -0.04 -18.72 22.14
C ALA A 335 -1.58 -18.87 22.25
N TRP A 336 -2.18 -18.45 23.37
CA TRP A 336 -3.63 -18.50 23.55
C TRP A 336 -4.35 -17.47 22.67
N LEU A 337 -3.76 -16.29 22.47
CA LEU A 337 -4.31 -15.23 21.62
C LEU A 337 -4.14 -15.57 20.14
N GLU A 338 -3.01 -16.19 19.75
CA GLU A 338 -2.84 -16.75 18.40
C GLU A 338 -3.94 -17.76 18.06
N LYS A 339 -4.24 -18.65 19.01
CA LYS A 339 -5.33 -19.61 18.87
C LYS A 339 -6.68 -18.90 18.76
N GLU A 340 -6.95 -17.90 19.60
CA GLU A 340 -8.21 -17.14 19.55
C GLU A 340 -8.38 -16.39 18.22
N ILE A 341 -7.30 -15.83 17.67
CA ILE A 341 -7.29 -15.22 16.33
C ILE A 341 -7.64 -16.26 15.27
N ALA A 342 -7.01 -17.44 15.29
CA ALA A 342 -7.28 -18.50 14.32
C ALA A 342 -8.71 -19.03 14.41
N ASP A 343 -9.20 -19.28 15.63
CA ASP A 343 -10.56 -19.76 15.90
C ASP A 343 -11.60 -18.71 15.45
N THR A 344 -11.34 -17.42 15.71
CA THR A 344 -12.21 -16.31 15.29
C THR A 344 -12.20 -16.12 13.78
N THR A 345 -11.04 -16.26 13.13
CA THR A 345 -10.91 -16.21 11.67
C THR A 345 -11.81 -17.26 11.01
N ALA A 346 -11.77 -18.50 11.51
CA ALA A 346 -12.61 -19.58 11.02
C ALA A 346 -14.10 -19.34 11.32
N LYS A 347 -14.44 -18.89 12.54
CA LYS A 347 -15.81 -18.61 12.97
C LYS A 347 -16.47 -17.50 12.15
N LEU A 348 -15.74 -16.43 11.85
CA LEU A 348 -16.22 -15.30 11.06
C LEU A 348 -16.25 -15.58 9.56
N GLY A 349 -15.61 -16.66 9.10
CA GLY A 349 -15.47 -16.95 7.67
C GLY A 349 -14.67 -15.87 6.95
N PHE A 350 -13.68 -15.27 7.61
CA PHE A 350 -12.88 -14.16 7.08
C PHE A 350 -12.12 -14.63 5.83
N LYS A 351 -12.39 -13.98 4.68
CA LYS A 351 -11.83 -14.34 3.37
C LYS A 351 -11.73 -13.13 2.45
N HIS A 352 -10.72 -13.16 1.58
CA HIS A 352 -10.48 -12.15 0.56
C HIS A 352 -11.33 -12.40 -0.71
N PRO A 353 -11.66 -11.37 -1.51
CA PRO A 353 -11.39 -9.96 -1.24
C PRO A 353 -12.32 -9.37 -0.16
N ILE A 354 -11.78 -8.53 0.72
CA ILE A 354 -12.48 -7.90 1.85
C ILE A 354 -11.93 -6.50 2.12
N ILE A 355 -12.81 -5.55 2.38
CA ILE A 355 -12.46 -4.18 2.77
C ILE A 355 -12.75 -3.98 4.26
N GLY A 356 -11.79 -3.42 5.00
CA GLY A 356 -11.94 -3.08 6.41
C GLY A 356 -12.60 -1.72 6.54
N VAL A 357 -13.62 -1.63 7.39
CA VAL A 357 -14.31 -0.38 7.71
C VAL A 357 -14.29 -0.21 9.23
N HIS A 358 -13.65 0.87 9.69
CA HIS A 358 -13.68 1.25 11.10
C HIS A 358 -14.52 2.50 11.29
N VAL A 359 -15.64 2.37 12.02
CA VAL A 359 -16.53 3.48 12.32
C VAL A 359 -16.51 3.77 13.82
N ARG A 360 -16.05 4.97 14.19
CA ARG A 360 -15.97 5.45 15.57
C ARG A 360 -17.07 6.46 15.85
N ARG A 361 -18.01 6.15 16.76
CA ARG A 361 -19.22 6.97 17.02
C ARG A 361 -19.43 7.44 18.47
N THR A 362 -18.83 6.82 19.49
CA THR A 362 -19.23 7.09 20.89
C THR A 362 -18.66 8.39 21.47
N ASP A 363 -17.65 8.30 22.34
CA ASP A 363 -17.11 9.40 23.17
C ASP A 363 -16.29 10.44 22.41
N LYS A 364 -16.05 10.21 21.12
CA LYS A 364 -15.17 11.04 20.29
C LYS A 364 -15.92 11.99 19.38
N VAL A 365 -17.22 11.76 19.15
CA VAL A 365 -18.07 12.66 18.38
C VAL A 365 -18.27 13.95 19.18
N GLY A 366 -17.84 15.08 18.61
CA GLY A 366 -17.96 16.41 19.21
C GLY A 366 -16.79 16.82 20.13
N THR A 367 -15.79 15.97 20.32
CA THR A 367 -14.56 16.29 21.08
C THR A 367 -13.31 16.16 20.21
N GLU A 368 -13.10 14.99 19.60
CA GLU A 368 -11.89 14.65 18.83
C GLU A 368 -12.17 14.34 17.37
N ALA A 369 -13.43 14.04 17.01
CA ALA A 369 -13.85 13.73 15.63
C ALA A 369 -15.30 14.17 15.36
N ALA A 370 -15.66 14.23 14.08
CA ALA A 370 -17.04 14.46 13.65
C ALA A 370 -17.81 13.12 13.56
N PHE A 371 -19.14 13.21 13.59
CA PHE A 371 -19.99 12.08 13.24
C PHE A 371 -20.00 11.90 11.73
N HIS A 372 -19.67 10.69 11.26
CA HIS A 372 -19.76 10.31 9.86
C HIS A 372 -20.82 9.20 9.70
N PRO A 373 -21.85 9.41 8.86
CA PRO A 373 -22.83 8.38 8.51
C PRO A 373 -22.15 7.25 7.72
N ILE A 374 -22.74 6.05 7.73
CA ILE A 374 -22.14 4.86 7.09
C ILE A 374 -21.98 5.04 5.58
N GLU A 375 -22.85 5.85 4.97
CA GLU A 375 -22.84 6.19 3.55
C GLU A 375 -21.51 6.78 3.10
N GLU A 376 -20.90 7.66 3.91
CA GLU A 376 -19.61 8.29 3.57
C GLU A 376 -18.50 7.25 3.45
N TYR A 377 -18.46 6.26 4.35
CA TYR A 377 -17.51 5.15 4.26
C TYR A 377 -17.80 4.28 3.03
N MET A 378 -19.07 3.95 2.80
CA MET A 378 -19.46 2.97 1.79
C MET A 378 -19.27 3.46 0.34
N VAL A 379 -19.21 4.78 0.10
CA VAL A 379 -18.80 5.33 -1.20
C VAL A 379 -17.39 4.84 -1.57
N HIS A 380 -16.43 4.97 -0.65
CA HIS A 380 -15.05 4.56 -0.90
C HIS A 380 -14.87 3.04 -0.92
N VAL A 381 -15.68 2.31 -0.15
CA VAL A 381 -15.75 0.84 -0.22
C VAL A 381 -16.19 0.38 -1.62
N GLU A 382 -17.27 0.97 -2.16
CA GLU A 382 -17.76 0.64 -3.50
C GLU A 382 -16.75 1.01 -4.58
N GLU A 383 -16.16 2.21 -4.51
CA GLU A 383 -15.11 2.64 -5.44
C GLU A 383 -13.93 1.67 -5.48
N GLN A 384 -13.50 1.19 -4.31
CA GLN A 384 -12.39 0.26 -4.23
C GLN A 384 -12.76 -1.14 -4.72
N PHE A 385 -13.98 -1.64 -4.46
CA PHE A 385 -14.45 -2.88 -5.07
C PHE A 385 -14.50 -2.80 -6.60
N GLN A 386 -14.96 -1.67 -7.15
CA GLN A 386 -14.95 -1.44 -8.60
C GLN A 386 -13.52 -1.41 -9.16
N HIS A 387 -12.56 -0.85 -8.43
CA HIS A 387 -11.17 -0.85 -8.81
C HIS A 387 -10.55 -2.26 -8.75
N MET A 388 -10.81 -3.03 -7.68
CA MET A 388 -10.32 -4.40 -7.53
C MET A 388 -10.91 -5.36 -8.58
N ALA A 389 -12.20 -5.21 -8.93
CA ALA A 389 -12.88 -6.04 -9.93
C ALA A 389 -12.24 -5.98 -11.33
N ARG A 390 -11.41 -4.96 -11.62
CA ARG A 390 -10.66 -4.88 -12.87
C ARG A 390 -9.44 -5.80 -12.92
N ARG A 391 -8.99 -6.32 -11.78
CA ARG A 391 -7.76 -7.09 -11.63
C ARG A 391 -8.00 -8.50 -11.08
N ILE A 392 -8.98 -8.63 -10.20
CA ILE A 392 -9.33 -9.89 -9.54
C ILE A 392 -10.82 -10.18 -9.67
N HIS A 393 -11.19 -11.45 -9.63
CA HIS A 393 -12.58 -11.86 -9.55
C HIS A 393 -13.12 -11.56 -8.15
N VAL A 394 -14.15 -10.71 -8.08
CA VAL A 394 -14.86 -10.40 -6.82
C VAL A 394 -16.11 -11.26 -6.79
N ASP A 395 -16.04 -12.39 -6.07
CA ASP A 395 -17.16 -13.32 -5.91
C ASP A 395 -18.26 -12.73 -5.01
N LYS A 396 -17.88 -11.98 -3.97
CA LYS A 396 -18.79 -11.27 -3.07
C LYS A 396 -18.09 -10.02 -2.51
N LYS A 397 -18.84 -8.92 -2.37
CA LYS A 397 -18.35 -7.69 -1.73
C LYS A 397 -18.40 -7.84 -0.21
N ARG A 398 -17.27 -8.17 0.42
CA ARG A 398 -17.16 -8.40 1.87
C ARG A 398 -16.64 -7.17 2.60
N VAL A 399 -17.25 -6.86 3.73
CA VAL A 399 -16.80 -5.76 4.59
C VAL A 399 -16.55 -6.29 5.99
N TYR A 400 -15.32 -6.13 6.49
CA TYR A 400 -15.06 -6.30 7.93
C TYR A 400 -15.43 -4.99 8.63
N LEU A 401 -16.47 -5.00 9.47
CA LEU A 401 -16.97 -3.81 10.16
C LEU A 401 -16.57 -3.84 11.64
N ALA A 402 -15.67 -2.93 12.03
CA ALA A 402 -15.27 -2.69 13.41
C ALA A 402 -15.87 -1.38 13.91
N THR A 403 -16.62 -1.41 15.01
CA THR A 403 -17.29 -0.22 15.53
C THR A 403 -17.54 -0.30 17.03
N ASP A 404 -17.62 0.85 17.68
CA ASP A 404 -18.07 0.99 19.06
C ASP A 404 -19.59 1.26 19.19
N ASP A 405 -20.32 1.28 18.07
CA ASP A 405 -21.77 1.42 18.02
C ASP A 405 -22.43 0.07 17.64
N PRO A 406 -23.05 -0.65 18.59
CA PRO A 406 -23.63 -1.97 18.33
C PRO A 406 -24.87 -1.94 17.40
N SER A 407 -25.44 -0.77 17.14
CA SER A 407 -26.61 -0.62 16.25
C SER A 407 -26.22 -0.56 14.76
N LEU A 408 -24.97 -0.17 14.47
CA LEU A 408 -24.49 0.08 13.11
C LEU A 408 -24.46 -1.17 12.23
N LEU A 409 -24.19 -2.35 12.79
CA LEU A 409 -24.17 -3.59 11.99
C LEU A 409 -25.52 -3.87 11.34
N GLN A 410 -26.62 -3.66 12.09
CA GLN A 410 -27.97 -3.86 11.56
C GLN A 410 -28.35 -2.78 10.55
N GLU A 411 -27.95 -1.53 10.81
CA GLU A 411 -28.09 -0.41 9.87
C GLU A 411 -27.41 -0.72 8.53
N ALA A 412 -26.14 -1.13 8.56
CA ALA A 412 -25.33 -1.42 7.38
C ALA A 412 -25.90 -2.60 6.56
N LYS A 413 -26.30 -3.69 7.22
CA LYS A 413 -26.96 -4.83 6.55
C LYS A 413 -28.28 -4.46 5.88
N THR A 414 -29.03 -3.53 6.46
CA THR A 414 -30.31 -3.08 5.93
C THR A 414 -30.12 -2.17 4.72
N LYS A 415 -29.16 -1.23 4.78
CA LYS A 415 -28.87 -0.29 3.69
C LYS A 415 -28.11 -0.91 2.51
N TYR A 416 -27.30 -1.93 2.76
CA TYR A 416 -26.41 -2.53 1.76
C TYR A 416 -26.60 -4.07 1.66
N PRO A 417 -27.77 -4.55 1.19
CA PRO A 417 -28.08 -5.99 1.16
C PRO A 417 -27.17 -6.79 0.21
N ASP A 418 -26.55 -6.15 -0.77
CA ASP A 418 -25.63 -6.80 -1.72
C ASP A 418 -24.27 -7.17 -1.08
N TYR A 419 -23.96 -6.56 0.06
CA TYR A 419 -22.70 -6.73 0.78
C TYR A 419 -22.79 -7.83 1.85
N GLU A 420 -21.68 -8.52 2.08
CA GLU A 420 -21.50 -9.47 3.18
C GLU A 420 -20.73 -8.78 4.31
N PHE A 421 -21.43 -8.36 5.37
CA PHE A 421 -20.80 -7.75 6.55
C PHE A 421 -20.33 -8.82 7.54
N ILE A 422 -19.02 -8.86 7.75
CA ILE A 422 -18.33 -9.67 8.75
C ILE A 422 -18.03 -8.77 9.95
N SER A 423 -18.53 -9.14 11.13
CA SER A 423 -18.35 -8.37 12.36
C SER A 423 -18.73 -9.24 13.56
N ASP A 424 -18.03 -9.10 14.68
CA ASP A 424 -18.47 -9.67 15.95
C ASP A 424 -19.15 -8.57 16.78
N ASN A 425 -20.48 -8.53 16.75
CA ASN A 425 -21.22 -7.46 17.44
C ASN A 425 -21.04 -7.49 18.97
N SER A 426 -20.60 -8.62 19.54
CA SER A 426 -20.29 -8.69 20.98
C SER A 426 -19.08 -7.83 21.35
N ILE A 427 -18.13 -7.67 20.42
CA ILE A 427 -16.99 -6.76 20.56
C ILE A 427 -17.50 -5.32 20.62
N SER A 428 -18.40 -4.92 19.73
CA SER A 428 -19.01 -3.58 19.72
C SER A 428 -19.68 -3.24 21.05
N TRP A 429 -20.42 -4.19 21.64
CA TRP A 429 -21.01 -4.02 22.98
C TRP A 429 -19.95 -3.84 24.08
N SER A 430 -18.85 -4.60 24.02
CA SER A 430 -17.77 -4.52 24.99
C SER A 430 -16.95 -3.23 24.89
N ALA A 431 -16.96 -2.56 23.74
CA ALA A 431 -16.25 -1.30 23.49
C ALA A 431 -16.96 -0.06 24.07
N GLY A 432 -18.23 -0.22 24.47
CA GLY A 432 -19.02 0.81 25.14
C GLY A 432 -18.40 1.27 26.47
N LEU A 433 -18.65 2.52 26.85
CA LEU A 433 -17.98 3.20 27.97
C LEU A 433 -18.01 2.43 29.30
N HIS A 434 -19.08 1.68 29.56
CA HIS A 434 -19.24 0.93 30.81
C HIS A 434 -18.31 -0.29 30.94
N ASN A 435 -17.89 -0.92 29.84
CA ASN A 435 -17.11 -2.16 29.84
C ASN A 435 -15.73 -2.02 29.17
N ARG A 436 -15.40 -0.82 28.69
CA ARG A 436 -14.23 -0.53 27.85
C ARG A 436 -12.89 -0.93 28.47
N TYR A 437 -12.74 -0.79 29.78
CA TYR A 437 -11.49 -1.05 30.49
C TYR A 437 -11.56 -2.40 31.21
N THR A 438 -11.71 -3.47 30.40
CA THR A 438 -11.75 -4.86 30.84
C THR A 438 -10.94 -5.73 29.89
N GLU A 439 -10.52 -6.92 30.36
CA GLU A 439 -9.75 -7.85 29.51
C GLU A 439 -10.56 -8.32 28.30
N ASN A 440 -11.87 -8.46 28.44
CA ASN A 440 -12.73 -8.86 27.32
C ASN A 440 -12.79 -7.76 26.23
N SER A 441 -12.89 -6.49 26.65
CA SER A 441 -12.85 -5.36 25.71
C SER A 441 -11.46 -5.22 25.07
N LEU A 442 -10.39 -5.48 25.83
CA LEU A 442 -9.02 -5.53 25.30
C LEU A 442 -8.87 -6.58 24.19
N ARG A 443 -9.35 -7.81 24.43
CA ARG A 443 -9.36 -8.87 23.40
C ARG A 443 -10.14 -8.44 22.17
N GLY A 444 -11.33 -7.87 22.37
CA GLY A 444 -12.17 -7.37 21.30
C GLY A 444 -11.45 -6.34 20.41
N VAL A 445 -10.84 -5.30 21.00
CA VAL A 445 -10.13 -4.27 20.21
C VAL A 445 -8.87 -4.82 19.53
N ILE A 446 -8.16 -5.78 20.14
CA ILE A 446 -7.02 -6.46 19.51
C ILE A 446 -7.47 -7.25 18.28
N LEU A 447 -8.57 -7.99 18.38
CA LEU A 447 -9.14 -8.75 17.25
C LEU A 447 -9.61 -7.81 16.14
N ASP A 448 -10.31 -6.72 16.47
CA ASP A 448 -10.73 -5.72 15.49
C ASP A 448 -9.55 -5.12 14.73
N ILE A 449 -8.50 -4.69 15.46
CA ILE A 449 -7.28 -4.15 14.85
C ILE A 449 -6.61 -5.20 13.96
N HIS A 450 -6.54 -6.45 14.42
CA HIS A 450 -5.97 -7.55 13.64
C HIS A 450 -6.73 -7.71 12.32
N PHE A 451 -8.05 -7.92 12.34
CA PHE A 451 -8.82 -8.14 11.13
C PHE A 451 -8.87 -6.92 10.21
N LEU A 452 -8.93 -5.69 10.75
CA LEU A 452 -8.79 -4.47 9.95
C LEU A 452 -7.44 -4.44 9.22
N SER A 453 -6.35 -4.79 9.89
CA SER A 453 -5.00 -4.79 9.29
C SER A 453 -4.82 -5.84 8.19
N GLN A 454 -5.57 -6.95 8.25
CA GLN A 454 -5.53 -8.05 7.27
C GLN A 454 -6.40 -7.79 6.03
N THR A 455 -7.14 -6.68 5.96
CA THR A 455 -8.02 -6.40 4.81
C THR A 455 -7.25 -5.89 3.59
N ASP A 456 -7.84 -5.99 2.39
CA ASP A 456 -7.21 -5.54 1.14
C ASP A 456 -7.17 -4.00 1.00
N PHE A 457 -7.98 -3.30 1.80
CA PHE A 457 -8.06 -1.85 1.85
C PHE A 457 -8.79 -1.40 3.13
N LEU A 458 -8.40 -0.26 3.69
CA LEU A 458 -8.94 0.26 4.95
C LEU A 458 -9.68 1.59 4.77
N VAL A 459 -10.96 1.66 5.13
CA VAL A 459 -11.74 2.90 5.14
C VAL A 459 -12.09 3.27 6.57
N CYS A 460 -11.68 4.44 7.03
CA CYS A 460 -11.85 4.84 8.42
C CYS A 460 -11.70 6.36 8.64
N THR A 461 -11.60 6.77 9.89
CA THR A 461 -11.08 8.06 10.31
C THR A 461 -9.69 7.90 10.94
N PHE A 462 -8.69 8.62 10.43
CA PHE A 462 -7.35 8.65 11.02
C PHE A 462 -7.24 9.53 12.25
N SER A 463 -8.28 10.27 12.65
CA SER A 463 -8.37 10.79 14.02
C SER A 463 -8.38 9.65 15.07
N SER A 464 -8.92 8.47 14.74
CA SER A 464 -8.95 7.28 15.60
C SER A 464 -7.60 6.56 15.66
N GLN A 465 -7.04 6.38 16.86
CA GLN A 465 -5.80 5.62 17.04
C GLN A 465 -5.97 4.15 16.63
N VAL A 466 -7.17 3.58 16.77
CA VAL A 466 -7.47 2.19 16.38
C VAL A 466 -7.21 1.99 14.89
N CYS A 467 -7.69 2.93 14.06
CA CYS A 467 -7.45 2.82 12.61
C CYS A 467 -5.97 3.00 12.27
N ARG A 468 -5.29 3.96 12.90
CA ARG A 468 -3.86 4.18 12.66
C ARG A 468 -3.01 2.96 13.03
N VAL A 469 -3.31 2.27 14.13
CA VAL A 469 -2.64 1.02 14.51
C VAL A 469 -2.90 -0.08 13.48
N ALA A 470 -4.15 -0.26 13.02
CA ALA A 470 -4.45 -1.24 11.99
C ALA A 470 -3.69 -0.95 10.67
N TYR A 471 -3.64 0.32 10.27
CA TYR A 471 -2.88 0.79 9.12
C TYR A 471 -1.37 0.57 9.27
N GLU A 472 -0.80 0.82 10.46
CA GLU A 472 0.60 0.55 10.76
C GLU A 472 0.92 -0.95 10.66
N ILE A 473 0.08 -1.82 11.24
CA ILE A 473 0.25 -3.27 11.13
C ILE A 473 0.15 -3.73 9.67
N MET A 474 -0.76 -3.16 8.88
CA MET A 474 -0.92 -3.46 7.45
C MET A 474 0.38 -3.24 6.66
N GLN A 475 1.21 -2.27 7.03
CA GLN A 475 2.51 -2.03 6.38
C GLN A 475 3.51 -3.18 6.55
N THR A 476 3.25 -4.11 7.48
CA THR A 476 4.10 -5.27 7.76
C THR A 476 3.68 -6.51 6.99
N LEU A 477 2.49 -6.47 6.37
CA LEU A 477 1.86 -7.59 5.66
C LEU A 477 2.05 -7.49 4.14
N HIS A 478 2.33 -6.29 3.63
CA HIS A 478 2.55 -6.02 2.21
C HIS A 478 3.89 -5.33 1.97
N PRO A 479 4.46 -5.38 0.75
CA PRO A 479 5.70 -4.67 0.43
C PRO A 479 5.57 -3.15 0.54
N ASP A 480 4.43 -2.62 0.10
CA ASP A 480 4.06 -1.21 0.19
C ASP A 480 2.53 -1.12 0.23
N ALA A 481 1.99 -0.89 1.42
CA ALA A 481 0.55 -0.67 1.64
C ALA A 481 0.27 0.80 2.01
N SER A 482 1.19 1.72 1.68
CA SER A 482 1.06 3.11 2.10
C SER A 482 -0.13 3.84 1.47
N SER A 483 -0.71 3.27 0.41
CA SER A 483 -1.89 3.81 -0.26
C SER A 483 -3.13 2.93 -0.08
N PHE A 484 -3.10 1.93 0.81
CA PHE A 484 -4.20 0.97 0.98
C PHE A 484 -5.22 1.46 2.01
N PHE A 485 -5.53 2.75 1.98
CA PHE A 485 -6.51 3.34 2.87
C PHE A 485 -7.27 4.50 2.20
N HIS A 486 -8.41 4.82 2.79
CA HIS A 486 -9.07 6.11 2.65
C HIS A 486 -9.50 6.60 4.03
N SER A 487 -9.05 7.80 4.41
CA SER A 487 -9.43 8.45 5.67
C SER A 487 -10.48 9.51 5.38
N LEU A 488 -11.56 9.54 6.14
CA LEU A 488 -12.61 10.57 6.00
C LEU A 488 -12.21 11.92 6.62
N ASP A 489 -11.15 11.96 7.42
CA ASP A 489 -10.70 13.16 8.13
C ASP A 489 -9.21 13.41 7.99
N ASP A 490 -8.41 13.04 9.00
CA ASP A 490 -7.00 13.36 9.08
C ASP A 490 -6.18 12.59 8.03
N ILE A 491 -5.02 13.15 7.67
CA ILE A 491 -3.93 12.38 7.08
C ILE A 491 -3.29 11.49 8.16
N TYR A 492 -2.39 10.58 7.78
CA TYR A 492 -1.65 9.81 8.78
C TYR A 492 -0.83 10.75 9.68
N TYR A 493 -0.90 10.52 10.99
CA TYR A 493 -0.04 11.19 11.96
C TYR A 493 0.23 10.29 13.16
N PHE A 494 1.34 10.55 13.83
CA PHE A 494 1.71 9.95 15.10
C PHE A 494 1.62 11.01 16.21
N GLY A 495 0.93 10.69 17.30
CA GLY A 495 0.74 11.63 18.42
C GLY A 495 2.06 12.07 19.04
N GLY A 496 2.34 13.37 19.03
CA GLY A 496 3.61 13.91 19.52
C GLY A 496 4.77 13.82 18.51
N GLN A 497 4.49 13.61 17.22
CA GLN A 497 5.48 13.72 16.14
C GLN A 497 6.13 15.10 16.04
N ASN A 498 7.29 15.16 15.38
CA ASN A 498 7.88 16.40 14.90
C ASN A 498 7.03 16.99 13.75
N ALA A 499 7.30 18.25 13.41
CA ALA A 499 6.54 18.96 12.39
C ALA A 499 6.52 18.19 11.04
N HIS A 500 5.32 17.88 10.56
CA HIS A 500 5.11 17.28 9.24
C HIS A 500 5.28 18.36 8.18
N ASN A 501 6.32 18.23 7.36
CA ASN A 501 6.65 19.20 6.33
C ASN A 501 6.56 18.60 4.94
N GLN A 502 6.19 19.45 4.00
CA GLN A 502 6.24 19.20 2.57
C GLN A 502 7.08 20.30 1.89
N ILE A 503 7.51 20.04 0.67
CA ILE A 503 8.24 20.99 -0.16
C ILE A 503 7.39 21.31 -1.39
N ALA A 504 7.13 22.59 -1.63
CA ALA A 504 6.48 23.03 -2.86
C ALA A 504 7.36 22.70 -4.08
N ILE A 505 6.79 22.04 -5.08
CA ILE A 505 7.45 21.68 -6.35
C ILE A 505 6.94 22.50 -7.52
N TYR A 506 5.74 23.08 -7.40
CA TYR A 506 5.15 23.96 -8.41
C TYR A 506 4.67 25.27 -7.77
N PRO A 507 4.73 26.39 -8.50
CA PRO A 507 4.22 27.65 -8.00
C PRO A 507 2.68 27.63 -7.89
N HIS A 508 2.15 28.41 -6.96
CA HIS A 508 0.72 28.64 -6.83
C HIS A 508 0.43 30.11 -6.57
N HIS A 509 -0.38 30.69 -7.46
CA HIS A 509 -1.01 31.98 -7.24
C HIS A 509 -2.40 31.73 -6.62
N PRO A 510 -2.69 32.31 -5.43
CA PRO A 510 -4.00 32.25 -4.79
C PRO A 510 -5.12 32.66 -5.74
N ARG A 511 -6.20 31.87 -5.81
CA ARG A 511 -7.44 32.22 -6.51
C ARG A 511 -8.50 32.75 -5.56
N SER A 512 -8.44 32.33 -4.31
CA SER A 512 -9.29 32.81 -3.22
C SER A 512 -8.46 33.45 -2.10
N PRO A 513 -9.06 34.26 -1.20
CA PRO A 513 -8.40 34.74 0.01
C PRO A 513 -8.00 33.62 0.99
N GLU A 514 -8.61 32.43 0.85
CA GLU A 514 -8.33 31.25 1.68
C GLU A 514 -7.07 30.52 1.21
N ASP A 515 -6.61 30.75 -0.03
CA ASP A 515 -5.43 30.10 -0.59
C ASP A 515 -4.12 30.76 -0.13
N ILE A 516 -3.06 29.97 -0.05
CA ILE A 516 -1.69 30.47 0.20
C ILE A 516 -0.85 30.45 -1.08
N PRO A 517 0.00 31.46 -1.29
CA PRO A 517 0.97 31.42 -2.38
C PRO A 517 2.06 30.38 -2.11
N LEU A 518 2.53 29.73 -3.17
CA LEU A 518 3.64 28.78 -3.13
C LEU A 518 4.70 29.17 -4.16
N GLU A 519 5.97 29.13 -3.77
CA GLU A 519 7.12 29.13 -4.66
C GLU A 519 7.85 27.77 -4.57
N PRO A 520 8.40 27.23 -5.68
CA PRO A 520 9.18 26.00 -5.63
C PRO A 520 10.33 26.11 -4.62
N GLY A 521 10.39 25.14 -3.70
CA GLY A 521 11.35 25.12 -2.58
C GLY A 521 10.79 25.60 -1.24
N ASP A 522 9.63 26.25 -1.21
CA ASP A 522 8.99 26.64 0.05
C ASP A 522 8.66 25.42 0.91
N VAL A 523 8.89 25.55 2.22
CA VAL A 523 8.55 24.51 3.20
C VAL A 523 7.16 24.76 3.76
N ILE A 524 6.28 23.78 3.58
CA ILE A 524 4.88 23.84 3.98
C ILE A 524 4.66 22.91 5.16
N GLY A 525 4.21 23.45 6.31
CA GLY A 525 3.74 22.63 7.41
C GLY A 525 2.30 22.18 7.14
N VAL A 526 2.11 20.92 6.77
CA VAL A 526 0.77 20.39 6.45
C VAL A 526 -0.03 20.18 7.74
N ALA A 527 -1.31 20.56 7.69
CA ALA A 527 -2.28 20.30 8.76
C ALA A 527 -3.22 19.14 8.40
N GLY A 528 -3.58 19.00 7.12
CA GLY A 528 -4.44 17.92 6.64
C GLY A 528 -4.75 18.03 5.15
N ASN A 529 -5.35 16.98 4.62
CA ASN A 529 -5.87 16.90 3.25
C ASN A 529 -7.40 16.92 3.32
N HIS A 530 -8.05 17.73 2.50
CA HIS A 530 -9.52 17.80 2.46
C HIS A 530 -10.15 16.77 1.52
N TRP A 531 -9.33 16.00 0.80
CA TRP A 531 -9.76 14.95 -0.14
C TRP A 531 -10.57 15.49 -1.33
N ASP A 532 -10.48 16.79 -1.61
CA ASP A 532 -11.13 17.52 -2.71
C ASP A 532 -10.12 18.08 -3.75
N GLY A 533 -8.84 17.73 -3.60
CA GLY A 533 -7.72 18.24 -4.38
C GLY A 533 -6.95 19.39 -3.72
N TYR A 534 -7.41 19.87 -2.56
CA TYR A 534 -6.72 20.86 -1.73
C TYR A 534 -6.30 20.27 -0.37
N SER A 535 -5.21 20.82 0.15
CA SER A 535 -4.71 20.58 1.50
C SER A 535 -4.62 21.91 2.24
N LYS A 536 -4.65 21.84 3.57
CA LYS A 536 -4.48 22.99 4.45
C LYS A 536 -3.13 22.94 5.13
N GLY A 537 -2.48 24.10 5.28
CA GLY A 537 -1.19 24.17 5.94
C GLY A 537 -0.65 25.58 6.07
N VAL A 538 0.58 25.70 6.57
CA VAL A 538 1.29 26.96 6.76
C VAL A 538 2.51 27.03 5.85
N ASN A 539 2.61 28.05 5.01
CA ASN A 539 3.86 28.36 4.31
C ASN A 539 4.83 28.97 5.34
N ARG A 540 5.87 28.21 5.71
CA ARG A 540 6.78 28.61 6.81
C ARG A 540 7.62 29.84 6.49
N LYS A 541 7.88 30.10 5.20
CA LYS A 541 8.63 31.29 4.76
C LYS A 541 7.85 32.57 5.01
N MET A 542 6.53 32.52 4.82
CA MET A 542 5.65 33.69 4.94
C MET A 542 4.85 33.74 6.25
N GLY A 543 4.79 32.64 7.00
CA GLY A 543 3.95 32.49 8.18
C GLY A 543 2.44 32.54 7.90
N ARG A 544 2.02 32.33 6.64
CA ARG A 544 0.60 32.36 6.24
C ARG A 544 0.01 30.96 6.21
N THR A 545 -1.18 30.83 6.78
CA THR A 545 -1.97 29.59 6.79
C THR A 545 -3.13 29.69 5.81
N GLY A 546 -3.41 28.60 5.09
CA GLY A 546 -4.54 28.51 4.18
C GLY A 546 -4.47 27.26 3.31
N LEU A 547 -5.25 27.27 2.23
CA LEU A 547 -5.40 26.15 1.29
C LEU A 547 -4.35 26.20 0.18
N TYR A 548 -3.96 25.03 -0.31
CA TYR A 548 -3.14 24.90 -1.50
C TYR A 548 -3.45 23.58 -2.23
N PRO A 549 -3.27 23.52 -3.57
CA PRO A 549 -3.52 22.30 -4.33
C PRO A 549 -2.53 21.19 -3.93
N SER A 550 -3.05 20.02 -3.54
CA SER A 550 -2.24 18.93 -2.95
C SER A 550 -1.19 18.37 -3.90
N TYR A 551 -1.42 18.41 -5.22
CA TYR A 551 -0.46 17.91 -6.22
C TYR A 551 0.79 18.80 -6.40
N LYS A 552 0.81 20.00 -5.80
CA LYS A 552 1.90 20.99 -5.97
C LYS A 552 3.03 20.85 -4.96
N VAL A 553 2.95 19.86 -4.10
CA VAL A 553 3.92 19.61 -3.04
C VAL A 553 4.43 18.18 -3.11
N LYS A 554 5.57 17.92 -2.48
CA LYS A 554 6.08 16.58 -2.20
C LYS A 554 6.40 16.45 -0.71
N GLU A 555 6.31 15.24 -0.17
CA GLU A 555 6.68 14.96 1.21
C GLU A 555 8.15 15.30 1.48
N LYS A 556 8.43 15.95 2.63
CA LYS A 556 9.78 16.16 3.13
C LYS A 556 10.13 15.04 4.11
N ILE A 557 10.82 14.02 3.60
CA ILE A 557 11.30 12.90 4.44
C ILE A 557 12.45 13.40 5.32
N GLU A 558 12.24 13.42 6.63
CA GLU A 558 13.28 13.74 7.62
C GLU A 558 14.08 12.48 7.96
N THR A 559 15.40 12.60 8.02
CA THR A 559 16.28 11.48 8.38
C THR A 559 17.04 11.80 9.66
N VAL A 560 17.28 10.77 10.47
CA VAL A 560 18.00 10.88 11.75
C VAL A 560 19.05 9.78 11.81
N LYS A 561 20.20 10.11 12.40
CA LYS A 561 21.28 9.16 12.60
C LYS A 561 20.98 8.24 13.79
N TYR A 562 20.30 7.13 13.52
CA TYR A 562 20.07 6.07 14.50
C TYR A 562 21.28 5.11 14.60
N PRO A 563 21.40 4.35 15.70
CA PRO A 563 22.33 3.24 15.79
C PRO A 563 21.98 2.12 14.80
N THR A 564 23.00 1.50 14.21
CA THR A 564 22.85 0.46 13.18
C THR A 564 23.04 -0.96 13.71
N TYR A 565 23.48 -1.13 14.95
CA TYR A 565 23.66 -2.44 15.62
C TYR A 565 24.36 -3.51 14.75
N PRO A 566 25.57 -3.25 14.23
CA PRO A 566 26.27 -4.15 13.31
C PRO A 566 26.57 -5.54 13.88
N GLU A 567 26.53 -5.70 15.21
CA GLU A 567 26.65 -6.99 15.89
C GLU A 567 25.47 -7.91 15.56
N ALA A 568 24.26 -7.37 15.42
CA ALA A 568 23.08 -8.13 15.03
C ALA A 568 23.22 -8.67 13.59
N ASP A 569 23.76 -7.85 12.68
CA ASP A 569 23.96 -8.21 11.28
C ASP A 569 24.97 -9.38 11.13
N LYS A 570 25.99 -9.44 12.00
CA LYS A 570 26.94 -10.58 12.07
C LYS A 570 26.28 -11.87 12.56
N LEU A 571 25.33 -11.78 13.49
CA LEU A 571 24.59 -12.94 13.97
C LEU A 571 23.66 -13.51 12.90
N LEU A 572 23.03 -12.64 12.10
CA LEU A 572 22.20 -13.04 10.95
C LEU A 572 22.99 -13.74 9.85
N SER A 573 24.18 -13.23 9.51
CA SER A 573 25.01 -13.84 8.46
C SER A 573 25.55 -15.22 8.87
N ASN A 574 25.92 -15.40 10.14
CA ASN A 574 26.39 -16.69 10.65
C ASN A 574 25.27 -17.74 10.77
N SER A 575 24.02 -17.34 10.99
CA SER A 575 22.88 -18.28 11.05
C SER A 575 22.41 -18.72 9.66
N GLN A 576 22.64 -17.93 8.61
CA GLN A 576 22.35 -18.31 7.21
C GLN A 576 23.44 -19.20 6.58
N GLN A 577 24.61 -19.32 7.20
CA GLN A 577 25.71 -20.20 6.77
C GLN A 577 25.67 -21.60 7.40
N LYS A 578 24.80 -21.82 8.40
CA LYS A 578 24.50 -23.14 8.98
C LYS A 578 23.19 -23.66 8.41
#